data_AF-A0A183KYD3-F1
#
_entry.id   AF-A0A183KYD3-F1
#
_cell.length_a   1.000
_cell.length_b   1.000
_cell.length_c   1.000
_cell.angle_alpha   90.00
_cell.angle_beta   90.00
_cell.angle_gamma   90.00
#
_symmetry.space_group_name_H-M   'P 1'
#
loop_
_entity.id
_entity.type
_entity.pdbx_description
1 polymer ?
#
loop_
_entity_poly.entity_id
_entity_poly.type
_entity_poly.pdbx_seq_one_letter_code
_entity_poly.pdbx_strand_id
1 'polypeptide(L)'
;MQEKTTSVVAASAAVGLNIHKGKSEIVRYNTACMNTITIDGEDLEDVKTSTYLGSIIDEHGGSDANVKAGIGKARAAYLQLRKIWNSKQLSTKTKVRIFNTNVNTVLLYGAETWRTTKAIIQKI
;
A
#
# COMPACT_ATOMS: atom_id res chain seq x y z
N MET A 1 -18.26 1.07 13.96
CA MET A 1 -17.13 1.89 13.48
C MET A 1 -17.02 3.19 14.28
N GLN A 2 -18.10 3.95 14.46
CA GLN A 2 -18.12 5.16 15.30
C GLN A 2 -17.47 4.98 16.68
N GLU A 3 -17.86 3.95 17.45
CA GLU A 3 -17.29 3.67 18.78
C GLU A 3 -15.77 3.51 18.77
N LYS A 4 -15.21 2.85 17.74
CA LYS A 4 -13.76 2.69 17.58
C LYS A 4 -13.10 4.03 17.27
N THR A 5 -13.70 4.83 16.39
CA THR A 5 -13.21 6.19 16.08
C THR A 5 -13.18 7.04 17.34
N THR A 6 -14.27 7.09 18.13
CA THR A 6 -14.32 7.82 19.40
C THR A 6 -13.28 7.33 20.39
N SER A 7 -13.09 6.01 20.50
CA SER A 7 -12.06 5.42 21.37
C SER A 7 -10.64 5.84 20.96
N VAL A 8 -10.33 5.83 19.65
CA VAL A 8 -9.02 6.25 19.13
C VAL A 8 -8.79 7.76 19.34
N VAL A 9 -9.83 8.59 19.16
CA VAL A 9 -9.76 10.03 19.45
C VAL A 9 -9.41 10.25 20.93
N ALA A 10 -10.14 9.60 21.85
CA ALA A 10 -9.90 9.74 23.28
C ALA A 10 -8.51 9.26 23.71
N ALA A 11 -8.07 8.11 23.19
CA ALA A 11 -6.75 7.56 23.48
C ALA A 11 -5.61 8.46 22.93
N SER A 12 -5.79 9.04 21.75
CA SER A 12 -4.84 9.98 21.15
C SER A 12 -4.73 11.25 22.00
N ALA A 13 -5.87 11.82 22.41
CA ALA A 13 -5.91 13.02 23.24
C ALA A 13 -5.22 12.80 24.61
N ALA A 14 -5.39 11.61 25.21
CA ALA A 14 -4.74 11.26 26.47
C ALA A 14 -3.20 11.27 26.40
N VAL A 15 -2.62 11.09 25.22
CA VAL A 15 -1.17 11.19 24.98
C VAL A 15 -0.76 12.50 24.30
N GLY A 16 -1.66 13.49 24.24
CA GLY A 16 -1.40 14.81 23.65
C GLY A 16 -1.41 14.85 22.12
N LEU A 17 -1.99 13.84 21.46
CA LEU A 17 -2.15 13.78 20.00
C LEU A 17 -3.58 14.13 19.57
N ASN A 18 -3.70 14.79 18.42
CA ASN A 18 -4.99 15.12 17.80
C ASN A 18 -5.14 14.44 16.45
N ILE A 19 -6.34 13.93 16.14
CA ILE A 19 -6.63 13.34 14.84
C ILE A 19 -6.86 14.46 13.81
N HIS A 20 -6.13 14.40 12.71
CA HIS A 20 -6.31 15.35 11.61
C HIS A 20 -7.51 14.95 10.75
N LYS A 21 -8.64 15.63 10.96
CA LYS A 21 -9.92 15.33 10.32
C LYS A 21 -9.85 15.38 8.79
N GLY A 22 -9.28 16.44 8.22
CA GLY A 22 -9.15 16.58 6.75
C GLY A 22 -8.14 15.64 6.07
N LYS A 23 -7.51 14.73 6.80
CA LYS A 23 -6.66 13.64 6.26
C LYS A 23 -7.22 12.26 6.60
N SER A 24 -8.34 12.22 7.31
CA SER A 24 -8.98 11.00 7.76
C SER A 24 -10.14 10.70 6.82
N GLU A 25 -10.02 9.61 6.09
CA GLU A 25 -11.01 9.15 5.11
C GLU A 25 -11.58 7.81 5.54
N ILE A 26 -12.84 7.55 5.19
CA ILE A 26 -13.47 6.25 5.36
C ILE A 26 -13.40 5.51 4.02
N VAL A 27 -12.77 4.34 4.02
CA VAL A 27 -12.90 3.37 2.92
C VAL A 27 -13.74 2.21 3.42
N ARG A 28 -14.86 1.94 2.75
CA ARG A 28 -15.76 0.83 3.08
C ARG A 28 -15.45 -0.37 2.20
N TYR A 29 -15.30 -1.53 2.82
CA TYR A 29 -15.02 -2.79 2.14
C TYR A 29 -16.04 -3.85 2.54
N ASN A 30 -16.64 -4.55 1.56
CA ASN A 30 -17.60 -5.65 1.77
C ASN A 30 -18.74 -5.32 2.76
N THR A 31 -19.20 -4.07 2.82
CA THR A 31 -20.28 -3.68 3.73
C THR A 31 -21.26 -2.75 3.05
N ALA A 32 -22.56 -2.96 3.30
CA ALA A 32 -23.63 -2.05 2.91
C ALA A 32 -23.89 -0.95 3.94
N CYS A 33 -23.14 -0.94 5.06
CA CYS A 33 -23.33 0.03 6.12
C CYS A 33 -22.86 1.42 5.66
N MET A 34 -23.80 2.34 5.52
CA MET A 34 -23.55 3.73 5.09
C MET A 34 -23.57 4.73 6.25
N ASN A 35 -23.49 4.26 7.50
CA ASN A 35 -23.53 5.13 8.67
C ASN A 35 -22.38 6.15 8.59
N THR A 36 -22.71 7.42 8.77
CA THR A 36 -21.76 8.52 8.87
C THR A 36 -20.87 8.32 10.09
N ILE A 37 -19.58 8.60 9.93
CA ILE A 37 -18.63 8.61 11.04
C ILE A 37 -18.20 10.05 11.27
N THR A 38 -18.25 10.49 12.53
CA THR A 38 -17.89 11.86 12.90
C THR A 38 -16.74 11.93 13.87
N ILE A 39 -15.92 12.98 13.75
CA ILE A 39 -14.89 13.37 14.73
C ILE A 39 -15.19 14.80 15.17
N ASP A 40 -15.44 14.99 16.47
CA ASP A 40 -15.84 16.27 17.06
C ASP A 40 -17.01 16.97 16.35
N GLY A 41 -17.96 16.18 15.84
CA GLY A 41 -19.14 16.68 15.12
C GLY A 41 -18.91 16.99 13.64
N GLU A 42 -17.70 16.78 13.10
CA GLU A 42 -17.42 16.86 11.66
C GLU A 42 -17.51 15.48 11.01
N ASP A 43 -18.24 15.39 9.90
CA ASP A 43 -18.36 14.17 9.11
C ASP A 43 -17.04 13.87 8.38
N LEU A 44 -16.59 12.62 8.44
CA LEU A 44 -15.47 12.15 7.62
C LEU A 44 -15.94 11.80 6.21
N GLU A 45 -15.08 12.08 5.23
CA GLU A 45 -15.36 11.77 3.82
C GLU A 45 -15.34 10.26 3.55
N ASP A 46 -16.34 9.78 2.82
CA ASP A 46 -16.39 8.40 2.33
C ASP A 46 -15.79 8.35 0.92
N VAL A 47 -14.66 7.65 0.78
CA VAL A 47 -13.93 7.57 -0.49
C VAL A 47 -13.93 6.13 -1.01
N LYS A 48 -14.05 5.98 -2.34
CA LYS A 48 -13.99 4.67 -3.00
C LYS A 48 -12.60 4.08 -3.02
N THR A 49 -11.59 4.95 -3.03
CA THR A 49 -10.18 4.60 -3.09
C THR A 49 -9.40 5.54 -2.20
N SER A 50 -8.53 5.02 -1.32
CA SER A 50 -7.52 5.82 -0.63
C SER A 50 -6.13 5.26 -0.91
N THR A 51 -5.11 6.11 -0.76
CA THR A 51 -3.71 5.70 -0.89
C THR A 51 -3.05 5.67 0.48
N TYR A 52 -2.68 4.47 0.93
CA TYR A 52 -1.94 4.28 2.17
C TYR A 52 -0.53 3.75 1.89
N LEU A 53 0.50 4.52 2.26
CA LEU A 53 1.92 4.19 2.07
C LEU A 53 2.28 3.77 0.63
N GLY A 54 1.56 4.29 -0.36
CA GLY A 54 1.77 3.99 -1.79
C GLY A 54 0.98 2.78 -2.31
N SER A 55 0.25 2.08 -1.44
CA SER A 55 -0.75 1.08 -1.83
C SER A 55 -2.12 1.72 -1.95
N ILE A 56 -2.83 1.39 -3.03
CA ILE A 56 -4.23 1.77 -3.23
C ILE A 56 -5.10 0.78 -2.47
N ILE A 57 -5.97 1.28 -1.61
CA ILE A 57 -7.02 0.52 -0.93
C ILE A 57 -8.33 0.95 -1.57
N ASP A 58 -9.05 0.01 -2.16
CA ASP A 58 -10.34 0.26 -2.82
C ASP A 58 -11.48 -0.52 -2.15
N GLU A 59 -12.71 -0.16 -2.51
CA GLU A 59 -13.95 -0.82 -2.05
C GLU A 59 -14.05 -2.30 -2.42
N HIS A 60 -13.20 -2.78 -3.34
CA HIS A 60 -13.11 -4.17 -3.77
C HIS A 60 -12.00 -4.95 -3.04
N GLY A 61 -11.18 -4.27 -2.23
CA GLY A 61 -10.06 -4.85 -1.48
C GLY A 61 -9.06 -5.55 -2.39
N GLY A 62 -8.99 -5.14 -3.65
CA GLY A 62 -8.16 -5.75 -4.67
C GLY A 62 -6.72 -5.25 -4.59
N SER A 63 -5.75 -6.12 -4.89
CA SER A 63 -4.34 -5.72 -4.99
C SER A 63 -3.79 -5.77 -6.40
N ASP A 64 -4.64 -6.03 -7.40
CA ASP A 64 -4.22 -6.19 -8.79
C ASP A 64 -3.56 -4.91 -9.35
N ALA A 65 -4.15 -3.74 -9.05
CA ALA A 65 -3.60 -2.46 -9.44
C ALA A 65 -2.22 -2.20 -8.81
N ASN A 66 -2.06 -2.50 -7.51
CA ASN A 66 -0.81 -2.34 -6.78
C ASN A 66 0.28 -3.29 -7.32
N VAL A 67 -0.07 -4.56 -7.56
CA VAL A 67 0.82 -5.56 -8.14
C VAL A 67 1.27 -5.13 -9.54
N LYS A 68 0.34 -4.68 -10.39
CA LYS A 68 0.65 -4.20 -11.74
C LYS A 68 1.57 -2.98 -11.72
N ALA A 69 1.32 -2.03 -10.81
CA ALA A 69 2.19 -0.87 -10.62
C ALA A 69 3.58 -1.26 -10.11
N GLY A 70 3.67 -2.19 -9.15
CA GLY A 70 4.92 -2.74 -8.63
C GLY A 70 5.75 -3.43 -9.70
N ILE A 71 5.13 -4.28 -10.53
CA ILE A 71 5.78 -4.91 -11.68
C ILE A 71 6.32 -3.87 -12.67
N GLY A 72 5.54 -2.82 -12.96
CA GLY A 72 5.98 -1.72 -13.82
C GLY A 72 7.24 -1.03 -13.29
N LYS A 73 7.25 -0.69 -11.99
CA LYS A 73 8.41 -0.05 -11.32
C LYS A 73 9.63 -0.98 -11.28
N ALA A 74 9.44 -2.25 -10.95
CA ALA A 74 10.51 -3.23 -10.92
C ALA A 74 11.15 -3.45 -12.30
N ARG A 75 10.32 -3.50 -13.37
CA ARG A 75 10.83 -3.55 -14.76
C ARG A 75 11.65 -2.30 -15.10
N ALA A 76 11.20 -1.12 -14.70
CA ALA A 76 11.96 0.12 -14.91
C ALA A 76 13.31 0.09 -14.16
N ALA A 77 13.32 -0.32 -12.89
CA ALA A 77 14.55 -0.47 -12.09
C ALA A 77 15.52 -1.49 -12.73
N TYR A 78 15.00 -2.63 -13.20
CA TYR A 78 15.80 -3.61 -13.94
C TYR A 78 16.41 -3.00 -15.19
N LEU A 79 15.64 -2.26 -15.99
CA LEU A 79 16.13 -1.63 -17.22
C LEU A 79 17.20 -0.55 -16.96
N GLN A 80 17.07 0.22 -15.87
CA GLN A 80 18.09 1.20 -15.48
C GLN A 80 19.45 0.54 -15.19
N LEU A 81 19.44 -0.69 -14.67
CA LEU A 81 20.64 -1.46 -14.36
C LEU A 81 21.20 -2.27 -15.56
N ARG A 82 20.77 -1.97 -16.80
CA ARG A 82 21.21 -2.70 -18.02
C ARG A 82 22.72 -2.88 -18.14
N LYS A 83 23.50 -1.87 -17.77
CA LYS A 83 24.98 -1.94 -17.80
C LYS A 83 25.53 -3.02 -16.87
N ILE A 84 24.91 -3.21 -15.70
CA ILE A 84 25.29 -4.26 -14.73
C ILE A 84 24.99 -5.64 -15.31
N TRP A 85 23.82 -5.82 -15.92
CA TRP A 85 23.42 -7.10 -16.53
C TRP A 85 24.34 -7.50 -17.67
N ASN A 86 24.76 -6.54 -18.48
CA ASN A 86 25.64 -6.78 -19.64
C ASN A 86 27.13 -6.90 -19.26
N SER A 87 27.53 -6.57 -18.03
CA SER A 87 28.93 -6.62 -17.61
C SER A 87 29.46 -8.05 -17.52
N LYS A 88 30.60 -8.33 -18.16
CA LYS A 88 31.31 -9.61 -18.03
C LYS A 88 32.20 -9.69 -16.78
N GLN A 89 32.53 -8.54 -16.17
CA GLN A 89 33.36 -8.48 -14.96
C GLN A 89 32.62 -8.94 -13.71
N LEU A 90 31.30 -8.80 -13.69
CA LEU A 90 30.48 -9.18 -12.54
C LEU A 90 30.05 -10.63 -12.63
N SER A 91 30.31 -11.39 -11.56
CA SER A 91 29.82 -12.76 -11.43
C SER A 91 28.30 -12.83 -11.36
N THR A 92 27.73 -13.94 -11.82
CA THR A 92 26.27 -14.19 -11.73
C THR A 92 25.75 -14.06 -10.31
N LYS A 93 26.50 -14.55 -9.31
CA LYS A 93 26.15 -14.43 -7.89
C LYS A 93 25.99 -12.97 -7.45
N THR A 94 26.88 -12.09 -7.92
CA THR A 94 26.81 -10.66 -7.61
C THR A 94 25.61 -10.00 -8.27
N LYS A 95 25.34 -10.33 -9.55
CA LYS A 95 24.17 -9.81 -10.27
C LYS A 95 22.86 -10.23 -9.63
N VAL A 96 22.74 -11.49 -9.18
CA VAL A 96 21.57 -11.97 -8.43
C VAL A 96 21.41 -11.19 -7.12
N ARG A 97 22.50 -10.92 -6.39
CA ARG A 97 22.43 -10.09 -5.18
C ARG A 97 21.92 -8.67 -5.48
N ILE A 98 22.40 -8.06 -6.56
CA ILE A 98 21.95 -6.72 -6.99
C ILE A 98 20.47 -6.75 -7.36
N PHE A 99 20.03 -7.76 -8.11
CA PHE A 99 18.62 -7.95 -8.45
C PHE A 99 17.74 -8.06 -7.18
N ASN A 100 18.10 -8.93 -6.25
CA ASN A 100 17.35 -9.13 -5.01
C ASN A 100 17.27 -7.87 -4.14
N THR A 101 18.30 -7.03 -4.16
CA THR A 101 18.39 -5.82 -3.32
C THR A 101 17.78 -4.57 -3.96
N ASN A 102 17.75 -4.47 -5.29
CA ASN A 102 17.31 -3.25 -5.99
C ASN A 102 16.03 -3.44 -6.81
N VAL A 103 15.76 -4.64 -7.31
CA VAL A 103 14.59 -4.92 -8.14
C VAL A 103 13.49 -5.61 -7.33
N ASN A 104 13.82 -6.66 -6.59
CA ASN A 104 12.81 -7.36 -5.76
C ASN A 104 12.28 -6.47 -4.64
N THR A 105 13.11 -5.62 -4.04
CA THR A 105 12.67 -4.67 -3.02
C THR A 105 11.64 -3.69 -3.55
N VAL A 106 11.80 -3.21 -4.79
CA VAL A 106 10.83 -2.34 -5.47
C VAL A 106 9.55 -3.09 -5.81
N LEU A 107 9.67 -4.35 -6.27
CA LEU A 107 8.52 -5.19 -6.60
C LEU A 107 7.66 -5.49 -5.37
N LEU A 108 8.29 -5.75 -4.23
CA LEU A 108 7.62 -6.21 -3.01
C LEU A 108 7.32 -5.08 -2.02
N TYR A 109 7.63 -3.83 -2.35
CA TYR A 109 7.35 -2.70 -1.49
C TYR A 109 5.84 -2.54 -1.28
N GLY A 110 5.39 -2.58 -0.02
CA GLY A 110 3.96 -2.50 0.33
C GLY A 110 3.21 -3.83 0.15
N ALA A 111 3.88 -4.92 -0.21
CA ALA A 111 3.27 -6.23 -0.42
C ALA A 111 2.63 -6.82 0.86
N GLU A 112 3.02 -6.34 2.05
CA GLU A 112 2.36 -6.70 3.31
C GLU A 112 0.88 -6.29 3.37
N THR A 113 0.50 -5.28 2.58
CA THR A 113 -0.90 -4.84 2.46
C THR A 113 -1.64 -5.48 1.29
N TRP A 114 -0.94 -6.32 0.49
CA TRP A 114 -1.56 -6.97 -0.65
C TRP A 114 -2.29 -8.23 -0.23
N ARG A 115 -3.46 -8.44 -0.81
CA ARG A 115 -4.20 -9.68 -0.65
C ARG A 115 -3.46 -10.79 -1.37
N THR A 116 -2.96 -11.77 -0.61
CA THR A 116 -2.30 -12.95 -1.15
C THR A 116 -3.33 -13.88 -1.80
N THR A 117 -3.56 -13.72 -3.11
CA THR A 117 -4.41 -14.64 -3.89
C THR A 117 -3.54 -15.50 -4.80
N LYS A 118 -4.03 -16.69 -5.15
CA LYS A 118 -3.33 -17.59 -6.10
C LYS A 118 -3.04 -16.90 -7.44
N ALA A 119 -3.97 -16.06 -7.91
CA ALA A 119 -3.80 -15.29 -9.13
C ALA A 119 -2.68 -14.24 -9.02
N ILE A 120 -2.53 -13.58 -7.86
CA ILE A 120 -1.45 -12.61 -7.62
C ILE A 120 -0.10 -13.32 -7.53
N ILE A 121 -0.03 -14.44 -6.82
CA ILE A 121 1.20 -15.24 -6.72
C ILE A 121 1.69 -15.69 -8.09
N GLN A 122 0.78 -16.02 -9.02
CA GLN A 122 1.15 -16.40 -10.39
C GLN A 122 1.60 -15.23 -11.28
N LYS A 123 1.31 -13.98 -10.87
CA LYS A 123 1.67 -12.76 -11.63
C LYS A 123 3.01 -12.16 -11.21
N ILE A 124 3.46 -12.45 -9.99
CA ILE A 124 4.75 -12.02 -9.41
C ILE A 124 5.82 -13.04 -9.81
#